data_AF-A0A6G3X8U8-F1
#
_entry.id   AF-A0A6G3X8U8-F1
#
_cell.length_a   1.000
_cell.length_b   1.000
_cell.length_c   1.000
_cell.angle_alpha   90.00
_cell.angle_beta   90.00
_cell.angle_gamma   90.00
#
_symmetry.space_group_name_H-M   'P 1'
#
loop_
_entity.id
_entity.type
_entity.pdbx_description
1 polymer ?
#
loop_
_entity_poly.entity_id
_entity_poly.type
_entity_poly.pdbx_seq_one_letter_code
_entity_poly.pdbx_strand_id
1 'polypeptide(L)'
;MAQQHLDPTDPRSRHAGPVPTGDALAGYLRAQATEFLRALRLHRETGSGANGSEGSAEAARALRRSARRVSAGLHTFQPLLDSDWCEAMRPELAWVSGTLAMEHAYTARLERLLTALHRLSGSTALPGQTTVAAATGRAGAPAGTRADAAA
;
A
#
# COMPACT_ATOMS: atom_id res chain seq x y z
N MET A 1 8.57 -8.95 53.15
CA MET A 1 9.01 -8.18 51.97
C MET A 1 9.81 -9.11 51.07
N ALA A 2 9.14 -9.87 50.20
CA ALA A 2 9.80 -10.78 49.26
C ALA A 2 9.85 -10.08 47.89
N GLN A 3 11.03 -9.63 47.49
CA GLN A 3 11.27 -9.07 46.17
C GLN A 3 11.32 -10.22 45.16
N GLN A 4 10.31 -10.30 44.29
CA GLN A 4 10.32 -11.18 43.12
C GLN A 4 11.28 -10.58 42.09
N HIS A 5 12.44 -11.19 41.94
CA HIS A 5 13.40 -10.87 40.89
C HIS A 5 12.88 -11.48 39.58
N LEU A 6 12.31 -10.63 38.72
CA LEU A 6 11.80 -11.04 37.42
C LEU A 6 12.97 -11.08 36.43
N ASP A 7 13.40 -12.28 36.05
CA ASP A 7 14.39 -12.47 34.99
C ASP A 7 13.83 -11.94 33.65
N PRO A 8 14.58 -11.10 32.91
CA PRO A 8 14.16 -10.62 31.61
C PRO A 8 14.25 -11.77 30.61
N THR A 9 13.12 -12.39 30.30
CA THR A 9 13.00 -13.27 29.14
C THR A 9 13.29 -12.43 27.89
N ASP A 10 14.49 -12.56 27.32
CA ASP A 10 14.85 -11.90 26.08
C ASP A 10 13.87 -12.35 24.98
N PRO A 11 13.03 -11.46 24.44
CA PRO A 11 12.05 -11.80 23.41
C PRO A 11 12.72 -12.26 22.11
N ARG A 12 14.04 -12.08 21.94
CA ARG A 12 14.78 -12.53 20.76
C ARG A 12 14.95 -14.05 20.69
N SER A 13 15.02 -14.75 21.82
CA SER A 13 15.15 -16.21 21.83
C SER A 13 13.93 -16.92 21.23
N ARG A 14 12.74 -16.29 21.25
CA ARG A 14 11.52 -16.86 20.68
C ARG A 14 11.46 -16.74 19.14
N HIS A 15 12.41 -16.00 18.54
CA HIS A 15 12.55 -15.82 17.10
C HIS A 15 13.82 -16.46 16.53
N ALA A 16 14.57 -17.21 17.33
CA ALA A 16 15.65 -18.07 16.86
C ALA A 16 15.05 -19.31 16.16
N GLY A 17 14.41 -19.09 15.01
CA GLY A 17 14.18 -20.15 14.05
C GLY A 17 15.53 -20.74 13.59
N PRO A 18 15.53 -21.94 12.99
CA PRO A 18 16.74 -22.51 12.41
C PRO A 18 17.41 -21.47 11.50
N VAL A 19 18.74 -21.34 11.61
CA VAL A 19 19.52 -20.44 10.78
C VAL A 19 19.14 -20.70 9.32
N PRO A 20 18.66 -19.71 8.56
CA PRO A 20 18.19 -19.93 7.21
C PRO A 20 19.36 -20.45 6.37
N THR A 21 19.28 -21.71 5.95
CA THR A 21 20.27 -22.38 5.11
C THR A 21 19.98 -22.13 3.63
N GLY A 22 20.95 -22.46 2.76
CA GLY A 22 20.74 -22.41 1.30
C GLY A 22 19.52 -23.23 0.85
N ASP A 23 19.19 -24.33 1.54
CA ASP A 23 18.00 -25.14 1.26
C ASP A 23 16.69 -24.38 1.55
N ALA A 24 16.66 -23.57 2.61
CA ALA A 24 15.50 -22.74 2.92
C ALA A 24 15.26 -21.68 1.83
N LEU A 25 16.33 -21.06 1.32
CA LEU A 25 16.26 -20.14 0.19
C LEU A 25 15.80 -20.85 -1.09
N ALA A 26 16.35 -22.03 -1.39
CA ALA A 26 15.95 -22.82 -2.55
C ALA A 26 14.48 -23.25 -2.45
N GLY A 27 14.00 -23.62 -1.26
CA GLY A 27 12.59 -23.92 -1.01
C GLY A 27 11.70 -22.69 -1.22
N TYR A 28 12.13 -21.53 -0.71
CA TYR A 28 11.42 -20.26 -0.88
C TYR A 28 11.31 -19.84 -2.35
N LEU A 29 12.41 -19.85 -3.09
CA LEU A 29 12.44 -19.47 -4.51
C LEU A 29 11.58 -20.41 -5.35
N ARG A 30 11.63 -21.72 -5.09
CA ARG A 30 10.74 -22.71 -5.74
C ARG A 30 9.28 -22.41 -5.46
N ALA A 31 8.91 -22.14 -4.21
CA ALA A 31 7.54 -21.78 -3.87
C ALA A 31 7.08 -20.50 -4.59
N GLN A 32 7.93 -19.46 -4.66
CA GLN A 32 7.60 -18.24 -5.41
C GLN A 32 7.47 -18.49 -6.92
N ALA A 33 8.32 -19.32 -7.50
CA ALA A 33 8.22 -19.69 -8.90
C ALA A 33 6.92 -20.47 -9.19
N THR A 34 6.50 -21.36 -8.30
CA THR A 34 5.21 -22.07 -8.43
C THR A 34 4.03 -21.11 -8.34
N GLU A 35 4.05 -20.15 -7.41
CA GLU A 35 3.00 -19.12 -7.33
C GLU A 35 2.97 -18.25 -8.59
N PHE A 36 4.13 -17.91 -9.16
CA PHE A 36 4.23 -17.20 -10.43
C PHE A 36 3.56 -17.98 -11.57
N LEU A 37 3.92 -19.26 -11.74
CA LEU A 37 3.35 -20.10 -12.79
C LEU A 37 1.84 -20.35 -12.60
N ARG A 38 1.37 -20.50 -11.36
CA ARG A 38 -0.05 -20.62 -11.04
C ARG A 38 -0.81 -19.34 -11.40
N ALA A 39 -0.28 -18.18 -11.01
CA ALA A 39 -0.87 -16.89 -11.34
C ALA A 39 -0.89 -16.64 -12.85
N LEU A 40 0.18 -17.03 -13.56
CA LEU A 40 0.26 -16.91 -15.02
C LEU A 40 -0.81 -17.77 -15.71
N ARG A 41 -1.01 -19.01 -15.26
CA ARG A 41 -2.06 -19.88 -15.77
C ARG A 41 -3.44 -19.27 -15.54
N LEU A 42 -3.73 -18.84 -14.30
CA LEU A 42 -5.01 -18.21 -13.97
C LEU A 42 -5.25 -16.96 -14.80
N HIS A 43 -4.24 -16.10 -14.97
CA HIS A 43 -4.35 -14.88 -15.77
C HIS A 43 -4.75 -15.18 -17.23
N ARG A 44 -4.20 -16.25 -17.82
CA ARG A 44 -4.56 -16.71 -19.17
C ARG A 44 -5.99 -17.25 -19.25
N GLU A 45 -6.43 -17.97 -18.23
CA GLU A 45 -7.79 -18.52 -18.14
C GLU A 45 -8.84 -17.40 -17.94
N THR A 46 -8.53 -16.36 -17.17
CA THR A 46 -9.44 -15.24 -16.89
C THR A 46 -9.45 -14.17 -17.99
N GLY A 47 -8.36 -14.03 -18.76
CA GLY A 47 -8.22 -13.00 -19.78
C GLY A 47 -9.07 -13.20 -21.04
N SER A 48 -9.72 -14.36 -21.22
CA SER A 48 -10.52 -14.67 -22.42
C SER A 48 -12.04 -14.48 -22.26
N GLY A 49 -12.54 -14.03 -21.10
CA GLY A 49 -13.98 -13.95 -20.80
C GLY A 49 -14.49 -12.53 -20.53
N ALA A 50 -15.69 -12.21 -21.00
CA ALA A 50 -16.34 -10.89 -20.84
C ALA A 50 -16.64 -10.49 -19.37
N ASN A 51 -16.63 -11.46 -18.44
CA ASN A 51 -16.81 -11.24 -16.99
C ASN A 51 -15.49 -11.41 -16.19
N GLY A 52 -14.35 -11.53 -16.87
CA GLY A 52 -13.06 -11.92 -16.28
C GLY A 52 -12.23 -10.80 -15.63
N SER A 53 -12.74 -9.57 -15.55
CA SER A 53 -11.97 -8.38 -15.17
C SER A 53 -11.33 -8.47 -13.78
N GLU A 54 -12.12 -8.81 -12.74
CA GLU A 54 -11.60 -8.85 -11.36
C GLU A 54 -10.66 -10.04 -11.13
N GLY A 55 -11.00 -11.21 -11.65
CA GLY A 55 -10.15 -12.42 -11.57
C GLY A 55 -8.82 -12.23 -12.32
N SER A 56 -8.86 -11.58 -13.48
CA SER A 56 -7.67 -11.21 -14.26
C SER A 56 -6.79 -10.22 -13.51
N ALA A 57 -7.39 -9.20 -12.90
CA ALA A 57 -6.66 -8.21 -12.12
C ALA A 57 -5.98 -8.83 -10.89
N GLU A 58 -6.65 -9.74 -10.18
CA GLU A 58 -6.05 -10.43 -9.04
C GLU A 58 -4.94 -11.39 -9.46
N ALA A 59 -5.13 -12.13 -10.56
CA ALA A 59 -4.08 -12.96 -11.14
C ALA A 59 -2.84 -12.12 -11.54
N ALA A 60 -3.04 -10.95 -12.15
CA ALA A 60 -1.96 -10.02 -12.50
C ALA A 60 -1.27 -9.42 -11.26
N ARG A 61 -1.99 -9.21 -10.15
CA ARG A 61 -1.39 -8.81 -8.86
C ARG A 61 -0.56 -9.95 -8.25
N ALA A 62 -1.07 -11.18 -8.25
CA ALA A 62 -0.34 -12.35 -7.76
C ALA A 62 0.94 -12.60 -8.58
N LEU A 63 0.87 -12.45 -9.91
CA LEU A 63 2.00 -12.56 -10.82
C LEU A 63 3.08 -11.52 -10.54
N ARG A 64 2.71 -10.25 -10.34
CA ARG A 64 3.64 -9.20 -9.90
C ARG A 64 4.28 -9.48 -8.55
N ARG A 65 3.46 -9.90 -7.58
CA ARG A 65 3.89 -10.13 -6.21
C ARG A 65 4.97 -11.22 -6.18
N SER A 66 4.72 -12.35 -6.85
CA SER A 66 5.69 -13.44 -6.95
C SER A 66 6.96 -13.00 -7.69
N ALA A 67 6.84 -12.32 -8.85
CA ALA A 67 8.00 -11.81 -9.60
C ALA A 67 8.89 -10.86 -8.76
N ARG A 68 8.28 -9.91 -8.04
CA ARG A 68 9.02 -8.99 -7.15
C ARG A 68 9.70 -9.73 -5.99
N ARG A 69 9.04 -10.76 -5.44
CA ARG A 69 9.62 -11.56 -4.35
C ARG A 69 10.78 -12.43 -4.80
N VAL A 70 10.73 -12.97 -6.02
CA VAL A 70 11.88 -13.65 -6.63
C VAL A 70 13.01 -12.65 -6.85
N SER A 71 12.75 -11.53 -7.53
CA SER A 71 13.77 -10.49 -7.80
C SER A 71 14.44 -9.97 -6.53
N ALA A 72 13.66 -9.73 -5.47
CA ALA A 72 14.19 -9.35 -4.16
C ALA A 72 15.03 -10.46 -3.51
N GLY A 73 14.59 -11.72 -3.60
CA GLY A 73 15.37 -12.87 -3.13
C GLY A 73 16.71 -13.00 -3.85
N LEU A 74 16.72 -12.85 -5.18
CA LEU A 74 17.95 -12.86 -5.97
C LEU A 74 18.89 -11.72 -5.61
N HIS A 75 18.35 -10.54 -5.32
CA HIS A 75 19.17 -9.40 -4.91
C HIS A 75 19.76 -9.56 -3.50
N THR A 76 18.94 -9.93 -2.52
CA THR A 76 19.37 -10.03 -1.11
C THR A 76 20.33 -11.19 -0.88
N PHE A 77 20.11 -12.32 -1.57
CA PHE A 77 20.90 -13.54 -1.38
C PHE A 77 21.87 -13.80 -2.54
N GLN A 78 22.20 -12.78 -3.34
CA GLN A 78 23.15 -12.88 -4.45
C GLN A 78 24.45 -13.62 -4.08
N PRO A 79 25.10 -13.39 -2.91
CA PRO A 79 26.36 -14.07 -2.57
C PRO A 79 26.24 -15.60 -2.43
N LEU A 80 25.03 -16.14 -2.32
CA LEU A 80 24.74 -17.57 -2.17
C LEU A 80 24.30 -18.23 -3.49
N LEU A 81 24.21 -17.45 -4.56
CA LEU A 81 23.66 -17.85 -5.85
C LEU A 81 24.70 -17.61 -6.96
N ASP A 82 24.47 -18.23 -8.11
CA ASP A 82 25.26 -17.95 -9.32
C ASP A 82 25.08 -16.48 -9.73
N SER A 83 26.18 -15.72 -9.76
CA SER A 83 26.14 -14.27 -9.97
C SER A 83 25.70 -13.93 -11.39
N ASP A 84 26.23 -14.63 -12.40
CA ASP A 84 25.92 -14.39 -13.81
C ASP A 84 24.43 -14.65 -14.09
N TRP A 85 23.88 -15.73 -13.53
CA TRP A 85 22.46 -16.05 -13.61
C TRP A 85 21.59 -14.99 -12.91
N CYS A 86 21.99 -14.51 -11.72
CA CYS A 86 21.26 -13.46 -11.03
C CYS A 86 21.28 -12.14 -11.82
N GLU A 87 22.42 -11.77 -12.39
CA GLU A 87 22.55 -10.56 -13.21
C GLU A 87 21.71 -10.63 -14.49
N ALA A 88 21.62 -11.79 -15.12
CA ALA A 88 20.76 -12.01 -16.28
C ALA A 88 19.26 -11.99 -15.93
N MET A 89 18.85 -12.61 -14.81
CA MET A 89 17.42 -12.78 -14.47
C MET A 89 16.76 -11.53 -13.87
N ARG A 90 17.51 -10.72 -13.11
CA ARG A 90 16.98 -9.53 -12.42
C ARG A 90 16.34 -8.48 -13.35
N PRO A 91 16.96 -8.05 -14.47
CA PRO A 91 16.35 -7.07 -15.36
C PRO A 91 15.07 -7.61 -16.01
N GLU A 92 15.02 -8.90 -16.36
CA GLU A 92 13.82 -9.54 -16.92
C GLU A 92 12.65 -9.52 -15.92
N LEU A 93 12.90 -9.87 -14.66
CA LEU A 93 11.88 -9.81 -13.61
C LEU A 93 11.44 -8.37 -13.31
N ALA A 94 12.37 -7.41 -13.37
CA ALA A 94 12.05 -5.99 -13.21
C ALA A 94 11.17 -5.49 -14.37
N TRP A 95 11.50 -5.87 -15.61
CA TRP A 95 10.73 -5.54 -16.80
C TRP A 95 9.32 -6.14 -16.75
N VAL A 96 9.18 -7.44 -16.46
CA VAL A 96 7.86 -8.10 -16.34
C VAL A 96 7.02 -7.46 -15.24
N SER A 97 7.60 -7.28 -14.05
CA SER A 97 6.86 -6.72 -12.91
C SER A 97 6.49 -5.25 -13.10
N GLY A 98 7.30 -4.48 -13.83
CA GLY A 98 7.00 -3.11 -14.25
C GLY A 98 5.86 -3.05 -15.26
N THR A 99 5.91 -3.91 -16.28
CA THR A 99 4.86 -4.00 -17.32
C THR A 99 3.50 -4.33 -16.70
N LEU A 100 3.44 -5.35 -15.84
CA LEU A 100 2.22 -5.70 -15.12
C LEU A 100 1.76 -4.60 -14.14
N ALA A 101 2.67 -3.69 -13.73
CA ALA A 101 2.33 -2.62 -12.78
C ALA A 101 1.53 -1.50 -13.44
N MET A 102 1.79 -1.25 -14.73
CA MET A 102 1.17 -0.16 -15.48
C MET A 102 -0.34 -0.27 -15.52
N GLU A 103 -0.91 -1.45 -15.80
CA GLU A 103 -2.36 -1.64 -15.87
C GLU A 103 -3.06 -1.16 -14.58
N HIS A 104 -2.61 -1.67 -13.42
CA HIS A 104 -3.17 -1.26 -12.14
C HIS A 104 -2.94 0.21 -11.83
N ALA A 105 -1.77 0.75 -12.21
CA ALA A 105 -1.46 2.17 -12.01
C ALA A 105 -2.40 3.06 -12.83
N TYR A 106 -2.77 2.65 -14.05
CA TYR A 106 -3.73 3.36 -14.88
C TYR A 106 -5.14 3.28 -14.31
N THR A 107 -5.60 2.11 -13.86
CA THR A 107 -6.91 1.97 -13.22
C THR A 107 -7.02 2.84 -11.96
N ALA A 108 -6.03 2.75 -11.06
CA ALA A 108 -6.01 3.56 -9.84
C ALA A 108 -5.92 5.06 -10.15
N ARG A 109 -5.17 5.44 -11.19
CA ARG A 109 -5.09 6.83 -11.64
C ARG A 109 -6.43 7.32 -12.20
N LEU A 110 -7.11 6.50 -12.99
CA LEU A 110 -8.42 6.83 -13.55
C LEU A 110 -9.47 7.03 -12.44
N GLU A 111 -9.58 6.09 -11.51
CA GLU A 111 -10.49 6.18 -10.36
C GLU A 111 -10.25 7.45 -9.53
N ARG A 112 -8.98 7.75 -9.24
CA ARG A 112 -8.59 8.95 -8.52
C ARG A 112 -8.96 10.22 -9.28
N LEU A 113 -8.76 10.25 -10.60
CA LEU A 113 -9.09 11.40 -11.45
C LEU A 113 -10.60 11.60 -11.57
N LEU A 114 -11.38 10.55 -11.77
CA LEU A 114 -12.84 10.62 -11.83
C LEU A 114 -13.43 11.09 -10.50
N THR A 115 -12.90 10.58 -9.38
CA THR A 115 -13.29 11.03 -8.04
C THR A 115 -12.97 12.51 -7.83
N ALA A 116 -11.77 12.96 -8.22
CA ALA A 116 -11.39 14.37 -8.14
C ALA A 116 -12.29 15.25 -9.02
N LEU A 117 -12.60 14.80 -10.25
CA LEU A 117 -13.45 15.52 -11.18
C LEU A 117 -14.89 15.62 -10.66
N HIS A 118 -15.45 14.56 -10.09
CA HIS A 118 -16.77 14.59 -9.47
C HIS A 118 -16.82 15.59 -8.31
N ARG A 119 -15.77 15.62 -7.46
CA ARG A 119 -15.66 16.59 -6.36
C ARG A 119 -15.57 18.04 -6.86
N LEU A 120 -14.89 18.29 -7.97
CA LEU A 120 -14.75 19.62 -8.56
C LEU A 120 -16.01 20.07 -9.30
N SER A 121 -16.66 19.16 -10.03
CA SER A 121 -17.88 19.44 -10.80
C SER A 121 -19.11 19.62 -9.91
N GLY A 122 -19.11 19.03 -8.71
CA GLY A 122 -20.23 19.09 -7.76
C GLY A 122 -20.29 20.36 -6.90
N SER A 123 -19.48 21.38 -7.16
CA SER A 123 -19.21 22.50 -6.24
C SER A 123 -18.58 22.02 -4.94
N THR A 124 -17.25 22.16 -4.84
CA THR A 124 -16.63 22.04 -3.52
C THR A 124 -16.99 23.30 -2.74
N ALA A 125 -17.82 23.14 -1.70
CA ALA A 125 -17.68 24.00 -0.54
C ALA A 125 -16.20 23.91 -0.13
N LEU A 126 -15.46 24.99 -0.35
CA LEU A 126 -14.07 25.12 0.09
C LEU A 126 -14.05 24.76 1.58
N PRO A 127 -13.23 23.79 2.04
CA PRO A 127 -13.04 23.59 3.46
C PRO A 127 -12.34 24.85 4.00
N GLY A 128 -13.13 25.79 4.53
CA GLY A 128 -12.65 27.08 5.00
C GLY A 128 -13.61 28.26 4.84
N GLN A 129 -14.71 28.15 4.08
CA GLN A 129 -15.76 29.18 4.14
C GLN A 129 -16.79 28.78 5.19
N THR A 130 -16.43 28.99 6.45
CA THR A 130 -17.42 29.26 7.49
C THR A 130 -18.32 30.36 6.93
N THR A 131 -19.53 30.00 6.54
CA THR A 131 -20.61 30.93 6.35
C THR A 131 -20.82 31.62 7.69
N VAL A 132 -20.13 32.76 7.89
CA VAL A 132 -20.62 33.75 8.84
C VAL A 132 -21.93 34.21 8.23
N ALA A 133 -22.99 33.56 8.68
CA ALA A 133 -24.35 33.92 8.40
C ALA A 133 -24.47 35.43 8.53
N ALA A 134 -25.01 36.04 7.48
CA ALA A 134 -25.28 37.47 7.38
C ALA A 134 -25.98 37.96 8.67
N ALA A 135 -25.21 38.65 9.51
CA ALA A 135 -25.74 39.45 10.59
C ALA A 135 -26.34 40.73 9.98
N THR A 136 -27.54 40.61 9.44
CA THR A 136 -28.42 41.76 9.18
C THR A 136 -29.79 41.47 9.75
N GLY A 137 -29.99 41.92 10.99
CA GLY A 137 -31.25 41.87 11.72
C GLY A 137 -31.22 42.84 12.89
N ARG A 138 -31.36 44.13 12.58
CA ARG A 138 -31.49 45.27 13.48
C ARG A 138 -32.69 45.13 14.44
N ALA A 139 -32.49 45.33 15.74
CA ALA A 139 -33.29 46.19 16.64
C ALA A 139 -33.12 45.81 18.12
N GLY A 140 -32.89 46.80 18.99
CA GLY A 140 -33.09 46.66 20.43
C GLY A 140 -32.08 47.39 21.31
N ALA A 141 -32.13 48.73 21.35
CA ALA A 141 -31.67 49.47 22.52
C ALA A 141 -32.61 49.17 23.70
N PRO A 142 -32.11 49.24 24.95
CA PRO A 142 -32.50 50.42 25.71
C PRO A 142 -31.33 51.11 26.41
N ALA A 143 -31.48 52.42 26.50
CA ALA A 143 -30.72 53.32 27.34
C ALA A 143 -30.90 53.00 28.83
N GLY A 144 -29.83 53.14 29.60
CA GLY A 144 -29.81 53.04 31.06
C GLY A 144 -28.60 53.75 31.63
N THR A 145 -28.83 54.99 32.05
CA THR A 145 -27.95 56.04 32.58
C THR A 145 -27.05 55.73 33.78
N ARG A 146 -25.96 56.55 33.88
CA ARG A 146 -25.24 57.07 35.09
C ARG A 146 -24.33 56.06 35.83
N ALA A 147 -23.19 56.42 36.43
CA ALA A 147 -22.48 57.67 36.77
C ALA A 147 -20.99 57.27 36.97
N ASP A 148 -20.01 58.02 36.46
CA ASP A 148 -19.18 59.01 37.18
C ASP A 148 -18.07 58.43 38.07
N ALA A 149 -17.02 59.24 38.21
CA ALA A 149 -15.89 59.21 39.13
C ALA A 149 -14.56 58.60 38.62
N ALA A 150 -13.68 59.55 38.30
CA ALA A 150 -12.24 59.48 38.18
C ALA A 150 -11.54 58.98 39.46
N ALA A 151 -10.40 58.32 39.27
CA ALA A 151 -9.09 58.68 39.82
C ALA A 151 -8.02 57.81 39.15
#